data_AF-A0A9X2WHY4-F1
#
_entry.id   AF-A0A9X2WHY4-F1
#
_cell.length_a   1.000
_cell.length_b   1.000
_cell.length_c   1.000
_cell.angle_alpha   90.00
_cell.angle_beta   90.00
_cell.angle_gamma   90.00
#
_symmetry.space_group_name_H-M   'P 1'
#
loop_
_entity.id
_entity.type
_entity.pdbx_description
1 polymer ?
#
loop_
_entity_poly.entity_id
_entity_poly.type
_entity_poly.pdbx_seq_one_letter_code
_entity_poly.pdbx_strand_id
1 'polypeptide(L)'
;MDKLNIALWLAEHLDTVIGFIVLLVACLILPKSVRWYVFSAGSALLLMSVWQMARAREKLKKLDAERSALQQQLSGLKDASEQLKQRNQALEKKSAELELQRQTLLQRQQALAAGDVALQQQQDDINQQVSDHSAQRDAVQSENQRVLDALAKLKQLEAMSQS
;
A
#
# COMPACT_ATOMS: atom_id res chain seq x y z
N MET A 1 -38.70 -42.67 -23.42
CA MET A 1 -39.12 -41.92 -22.21
C MET A 1 -38.71 -42.75 -21.02
N ASP A 2 -37.55 -42.40 -20.48
CA ASP A 2 -36.74 -43.32 -19.69
C ASP A 2 -37.34 -43.56 -18.30
N LYS A 3 -37.41 -44.84 -17.92
CA LYS A 3 -37.90 -45.30 -16.60
C LYS A 3 -37.19 -44.59 -15.44
N LEU A 4 -35.95 -44.13 -15.65
CA LEU A 4 -35.16 -43.33 -14.70
C LEU A 4 -35.73 -41.92 -14.47
N ASN A 5 -36.19 -41.23 -15.51
CA ASN A 5 -36.85 -39.93 -15.37
C ASN A 5 -38.22 -40.05 -14.70
N ILE A 6 -38.95 -41.14 -15.00
CA ILE A 6 -40.23 -41.44 -14.36
C ILE A 6 -40.00 -41.76 -12.87
N ALA A 7 -38.97 -42.52 -12.51
CA ALA A 7 -38.66 -42.84 -11.11
C ALA A 7 -38.19 -41.61 -10.31
N LEU A 8 -37.39 -40.73 -10.91
CA LEU A 8 -36.95 -39.48 -10.26
C LEU A 8 -38.13 -38.52 -10.05
N TRP A 9 -39.02 -38.41 -11.04
CA TRP A 9 -40.25 -37.63 -10.95
C TRP A 9 -41.22 -38.21 -9.92
N LEU A 10 -41.36 -39.54 -9.88
CA LEU A 10 -42.19 -40.22 -8.88
C LEU A 10 -41.64 -40.05 -7.47
N ALA A 11 -40.32 -40.04 -7.29
CA ALA A 11 -39.70 -39.82 -5.97
C ALA A 11 -39.88 -38.37 -5.49
N GLU A 12 -39.83 -37.40 -6.40
CA GLU A 12 -40.02 -35.99 -6.06
C GLU A 12 -41.50 -35.61 -5.84
N HIS A 13 -42.43 -36.39 -6.39
CA HIS A 13 -43.89 -36.20 -6.23
C HIS A 13 -44.56 -37.33 -5.46
N LEU A 14 -43.78 -38.17 -4.77
CA LEU A 14 -44.28 -39.38 -4.12
C LEU A 14 -45.36 -39.05 -3.09
N ASP A 15 -45.14 -38.01 -2.29
CA ASP A 15 -46.06 -37.56 -1.25
C ASP A 15 -47.37 -36.98 -1.81
N THR A 16 -47.28 -36.21 -2.89
CA THR A 16 -48.45 -35.68 -3.62
C THR A 16 -49.22 -36.77 -4.35
N VAL A 17 -48.53 -37.75 -4.94
CA VAL A 17 -49.13 -38.90 -5.63
C VAL A 17 -49.80 -39.83 -4.62
N ILE A 18 -49.17 -40.11 -3.48
CA ILE A 18 -49.76 -40.88 -2.38
C ILE A 18 -50.98 -40.13 -1.82
N GLY A 19 -50.87 -38.83 -1.56
CA GLY A 19 -51.99 -37.99 -1.13
C GLY A 19 -53.17 -38.01 -2.11
N PHE A 20 -52.90 -37.98 -3.42
CA PHE A 20 -53.92 -38.08 -4.46
C PHE A 20 -54.55 -39.48 -4.55
N ILE A 21 -53.77 -40.55 -4.37
CA ILE A 21 -54.26 -41.93 -4.34
C ILE A 21 -55.14 -42.16 -3.10
N VAL A 22 -54.71 -41.70 -1.93
CA VAL A 22 -55.50 -41.75 -0.68
C VAL A 22 -56.82 -40.98 -0.84
N LEU A 23 -56.77 -39.82 -1.48
CA LEU A 23 -57.94 -39.01 -1.78
C LEU A 23 -58.89 -39.69 -2.78
N LEU A 24 -58.37 -40.37 -3.80
CA LEU A 24 -59.13 -41.20 -4.74
C LEU A 24 -59.82 -42.39 -4.04
N VAL A 25 -59.10 -43.06 -3.14
CA VAL A 25 -59.63 -44.19 -2.36
C VAL A 25 -60.70 -43.72 -1.38
N ALA A 26 -60.50 -42.59 -0.70
CA ALA A 26 -61.54 -41.97 0.14
C ALA A 26 -62.78 -41.60 -0.70
N CYS A 27 -62.58 -41.11 -1.92
CA CYS A 27 -63.66 -40.87 -2.87
C CYS A 27 -64.41 -42.14 -3.29
N LEU A 28 -63.80 -43.32 -3.27
CA LEU A 28 -64.47 -44.59 -3.62
C LEU A 28 -65.41 -45.11 -2.51
N ILE A 29 -65.14 -44.74 -1.25
CA ILE A 29 -65.83 -45.25 -0.06
C ILE A 29 -67.02 -44.35 0.35
N LEU A 30 -67.07 -43.09 -0.10
CA LEU A 30 -68.08 -42.11 0.32
C LEU A 30 -69.36 -42.02 -0.56
N PRO A 31 -70.52 -41.62 0.01
CA PRO A 31 -71.79 -41.48 -0.70
C PRO A 31 -71.75 -40.42 -1.81
N LYS A 32 -72.49 -40.65 -2.90
CA LYS A 32 -72.43 -39.89 -4.18
C LYS A 32 -72.45 -38.36 -4.04
N SER A 33 -73.17 -37.83 -3.04
CA SER A 33 -73.32 -36.39 -2.78
C SER A 33 -72.05 -35.72 -2.21
N VAL A 34 -71.20 -36.48 -1.51
CA VAL A 34 -70.05 -35.94 -0.73
C VAL A 34 -68.71 -36.11 -1.47
N ARG A 35 -68.66 -37.03 -2.45
CA ARG A 35 -67.45 -37.34 -3.24
C ARG A 35 -66.86 -36.11 -3.91
N TRP A 36 -67.70 -35.28 -4.54
CA TRP A 36 -67.26 -34.08 -5.23
C TRP A 36 -66.65 -33.04 -4.28
N TYR A 37 -67.19 -32.88 -3.07
CA TYR A 37 -66.68 -31.95 -2.07
C TYR A 37 -65.34 -32.39 -1.47
N VAL A 38 -65.19 -33.68 -1.14
CA VAL A 38 -63.93 -34.22 -0.61
C VAL A 38 -62.83 -34.19 -1.67
N PHE A 39 -63.20 -34.51 -2.93
CA PHE A 39 -62.28 -34.40 -4.05
C PHE A 39 -61.81 -32.96 -4.29
N SER A 40 -62.73 -31.99 -4.31
CA SER A 40 -62.38 -30.59 -4.52
C SER A 40 -61.58 -30.01 -3.35
N ALA A 41 -61.96 -30.33 -2.11
CA ALA A 41 -61.30 -29.83 -0.92
C ALA A 41 -59.87 -30.37 -0.79
N GLY A 42 -59.67 -31.68 -0.99
CA GLY A 42 -58.32 -32.23 -0.89
C GLY A 42 -57.46 -31.94 -2.13
N SER A 43 -58.05 -31.78 -3.32
CA SER A 43 -57.30 -31.24 -4.48
C SER A 43 -56.84 -29.79 -4.22
N ALA A 44 -57.68 -28.97 -3.59
CA ALA A 44 -57.30 -27.61 -3.19
C ALA A 44 -56.17 -27.60 -2.15
N LEU A 45 -56.20 -28.53 -1.18
CA LEU A 45 -55.12 -28.68 -0.19
C LEU A 45 -53.79 -29.13 -0.83
N LEU A 46 -53.84 -30.07 -1.79
CA LEU A 46 -52.65 -30.50 -2.54
C LEU A 46 -52.07 -29.37 -3.40
N LEU A 47 -52.93 -28.58 -4.06
CA LEU A 47 -52.47 -27.39 -4.80
C LEU A 47 -51.85 -26.35 -3.86
N MET A 48 -52.42 -26.17 -2.67
CA MET A 48 -51.90 -25.25 -1.67
C MET A 48 -50.54 -25.70 -1.11
N SER A 49 -50.34 -26.99 -0.86
CA SER A 49 -49.05 -27.52 -0.38
C SER A 49 -47.97 -27.43 -1.45
N VAL A 50 -48.28 -27.77 -2.71
CA VAL A 50 -47.37 -27.60 -3.85
C VAL A 50 -46.99 -26.14 -4.02
N TRP A 51 -47.95 -25.22 -3.91
CA TRP A 51 -47.70 -23.79 -4.00
C TRP A 51 -46.81 -23.26 -2.87
N GLN A 52 -47.03 -23.72 -1.62
CA GLN A 52 -46.15 -23.39 -0.50
C GLN A 52 -44.72 -23.92 -0.70
N MET A 53 -44.59 -25.15 -1.20
CA MET A 53 -43.29 -25.76 -1.46
C MET A 53 -42.54 -25.05 -2.60
N ALA A 54 -43.24 -24.68 -3.67
CA ALA A 54 -42.66 -23.88 -4.76
C ALA A 54 -42.14 -22.53 -4.24
N ARG A 55 -42.93 -21.84 -3.40
CA ARG A 55 -42.54 -20.56 -2.80
C ARG A 55 -41.35 -20.69 -1.84
N ALA A 56 -41.27 -21.79 -1.10
CA ALA A 56 -40.13 -22.10 -0.23
C ALA A 56 -38.86 -22.37 -1.05
N ARG A 57 -38.97 -23.13 -2.15
CA ARG A 57 -37.86 -23.38 -3.08
C ARG A 57 -37.32 -22.11 -3.71
N GLU A 58 -38.19 -21.18 -4.10
CA GLU A 58 -37.77 -19.88 -4.63
C GLU A 58 -37.00 -19.06 -3.59
N LYS A 59 -37.48 -19.03 -2.34
CA LYS A 59 -36.78 -18.35 -1.24
C LYS A 59 -35.41 -18.96 -0.98
N LEU A 60 -35.31 -20.30 -0.94
CA LEU A 60 -34.04 -21.00 -0.77
C LEU A 60 -33.06 -20.70 -1.90
N LYS A 61 -33.51 -20.73 -3.16
CA LYS A 61 -32.66 -20.36 -4.30
C LYS A 61 -32.14 -18.93 -4.22
N LYS A 62 -32.97 -17.98 -3.77
CA LYS A 62 -32.54 -16.59 -3.55
C LYS A 62 -31.51 -16.49 -2.43
N LEU A 63 -31.74 -17.15 -1.30
CA LEU A 63 -30.81 -17.21 -0.18
C LEU A 63 -29.47 -17.86 -0.54
N ASP A 64 -29.48 -18.94 -1.32
CA ASP A 64 -28.26 -19.60 -1.80
C ASP A 64 -27.49 -18.71 -2.78
N ALA A 65 -28.20 -18.01 -3.67
CA ALA A 65 -27.58 -17.05 -4.58
C ALA A 65 -26.95 -15.87 -3.81
N GLU A 66 -27.66 -15.31 -2.83
CA GLU A 66 -27.15 -14.25 -1.95
C GLU A 66 -25.96 -14.73 -1.13
N ARG A 67 -26.01 -15.95 -0.58
CA ARG A 67 -24.90 -16.54 0.18
C ARG A 67 -23.66 -16.72 -0.69
N SER A 68 -23.83 -17.21 -1.93
CA SER A 68 -22.74 -17.36 -2.89
C SER A 68 -22.12 -16.01 -3.25
N ALA A 69 -22.97 -15.00 -3.52
CA ALA A 69 -22.52 -13.64 -3.80
C ALA A 69 -21.75 -13.02 -2.62
N LEU A 70 -22.28 -13.16 -1.40
CA LEU A 70 -21.61 -12.71 -0.18
C LEU A 70 -20.28 -13.44 0.05
N GLN A 71 -20.22 -14.74 -0.24
CA GLN A 71 -18.99 -15.52 -0.09
C GLN A 71 -17.92 -15.09 -1.10
N GLN A 72 -18.31 -14.78 -2.35
CA GLN A 72 -17.41 -14.20 -3.35
C GLN A 72 -16.93 -12.80 -2.95
N GLN A 73 -17.81 -11.97 -2.39
CA GLN A 73 -17.40 -10.66 -1.86
C GLN A 73 -16.41 -10.84 -0.70
N LEU A 74 -16.67 -11.76 0.22
CA LEU A 74 -15.80 -12.01 1.38
C LEU A 74 -14.42 -12.51 0.94
N SER A 75 -14.35 -13.41 -0.05
CA SER A 75 -13.06 -13.82 -0.62
C SER A 75 -12.35 -12.65 -1.31
N GLY A 76 -13.06 -11.85 -2.10
CA GLY A 76 -12.47 -10.68 -2.75
C GLY A 76 -11.96 -9.63 -1.76
N LEU A 77 -12.69 -9.38 -0.67
CA LEU A 77 -12.24 -8.50 0.42
C LEU A 77 -11.02 -9.07 1.14
N LYS A 78 -10.97 -10.39 1.35
CA LYS A 78 -9.82 -11.05 1.99
C LYS A 78 -8.56 -10.92 1.12
N ASP A 79 -8.68 -11.16 -0.18
CA ASP A 79 -7.57 -10.99 -1.12
C ASP A 79 -7.10 -9.54 -1.19
N ALA A 80 -8.04 -8.59 -1.24
CA ALA A 80 -7.73 -7.16 -1.18
C ALA A 80 -7.04 -6.77 0.13
N SER A 81 -7.48 -7.33 1.27
CA SER A 81 -6.85 -7.11 2.57
C SER A 81 -5.43 -7.68 2.63
N GLU A 82 -5.19 -8.87 2.07
CA GLU A 82 -3.86 -9.47 1.99
C GLU A 82 -2.94 -8.64 1.09
N GLN A 83 -3.44 -8.16 -0.06
CA GLN A 83 -2.69 -7.28 -0.95
C GLN A 83 -2.35 -5.94 -0.30
N LEU A 84 -3.29 -5.35 0.46
CA LEU A 84 -3.05 -4.15 1.26
C LEU A 84 -1.99 -4.38 2.34
N LYS A 85 -2.04 -5.52 3.03
CA LYS A 85 -1.04 -5.89 4.03
C LYS A 85 0.36 -6.02 3.42
N GLN A 86 0.47 -6.67 2.27
CA GLN A 86 1.75 -6.78 1.54
C GLN A 86 2.26 -5.40 1.10
N ARG A 87 1.38 -4.53 0.60
CA ARG A 87 1.73 -3.16 0.22
C ARG A 87 2.22 -2.34 1.42
N ASN A 88 1.54 -2.44 2.56
CA ASN A 88 1.98 -1.77 3.80
C ASN A 88 3.37 -2.25 4.22
N GLN A 89 3.63 -3.56 4.25
CA GLN A 89 4.96 -4.08 4.57
C GLN A 89 6.05 -3.59 3.60
N ALA A 90 5.73 -3.48 2.31
CA ALA A 90 6.67 -2.94 1.33
C ALA A 90 6.92 -1.44 1.54
N LEU A 91 5.89 -0.67 1.92
CA LEU A 91 6.01 0.75 2.22
C LEU A 91 6.79 0.99 3.52
N GLU A 92 6.57 0.20 4.56
CA GLU A 92 7.35 0.24 5.81
C GLU A 92 8.84 0.00 5.55
N LYS A 93 9.18 -0.99 4.72
CA LYS A 93 10.57 -1.24 4.32
C LYS A 93 11.18 -0.04 3.58
N LYS A 94 10.45 0.55 2.63
CA LYS A 94 10.90 1.74 1.91
C LYS A 94 11.05 2.94 2.83
N SER A 95 10.16 3.09 3.81
CA SER A 95 10.24 4.15 4.82
C SER A 95 11.50 4.02 5.66
N ALA A 96 11.78 2.81 6.16
CA ALA A 96 13.00 2.54 6.92
C ALA A 96 14.27 2.79 6.09
N GLU A 97 14.27 2.40 4.81
CA GLU A 97 15.39 2.66 3.90
C GLU A 97 15.58 4.18 3.68
N LEU A 98 14.50 4.93 3.47
CA LEU A 98 14.55 6.39 3.33
C LEU A 98 15.04 7.07 4.61
N GLU A 99 14.67 6.59 5.79
CA GLU A 99 15.17 7.10 7.06
C GLU A 99 16.68 6.88 7.21
N LEU A 100 17.19 5.69 6.85
CA LEU A 100 18.62 5.41 6.84
C LEU A 100 19.38 6.30 5.85
N GLN A 101 18.83 6.49 4.64
CA GLN A 101 19.42 7.40 3.65
C GLN A 101 19.42 8.84 4.17
N ARG A 102 18.35 9.28 4.82
CA ARG A 102 18.26 10.62 5.42
C ARG A 102 19.32 10.81 6.51
N GLN A 103 19.49 9.84 7.41
CA GLN A 103 20.53 9.89 8.44
C GLN A 103 21.93 9.95 7.82
N THR A 104 22.18 9.15 6.79
CA THR A 104 23.47 9.14 6.07
C THR A 104 23.76 10.49 5.40
N LEU A 105 22.75 11.08 4.77
CA LEU A 105 22.86 12.41 4.17
C LEU A 105 23.13 13.50 5.21
N LEU A 106 22.46 13.45 6.37
CA LEU A 106 22.72 14.38 7.47
C LEU A 106 24.15 14.26 8.00
N GLN A 107 24.65 13.05 8.18
CA GLN A 107 26.06 12.83 8.57
C GLN A 107 27.03 13.38 7.53
N ARG A 108 26.75 13.15 6.24
CA ARG A 108 27.57 13.68 5.16
C ARG A 108 27.54 15.21 5.12
N GLN A 109 26.39 15.82 5.36
CA GLN A 109 26.26 17.27 5.45
C GLN A 109 27.06 17.84 6.61
N GLN A 110 27.02 17.19 7.79
CA GLN A 110 27.83 17.60 8.93
C GLN A 110 29.32 17.46 8.67
N ALA A 111 29.75 16.37 8.02
CA ALA A 111 31.14 16.16 7.64
C ALA A 111 31.63 17.21 6.64
N LEU A 112 30.79 17.56 5.65
CA LEU A 112 31.09 18.65 4.70
C LEU A 112 31.20 19.99 5.40
N ALA A 113 30.24 20.33 6.28
CA ALA A 113 30.28 21.59 7.04
C ALA A 113 31.54 21.68 7.93
N ALA A 114 31.96 20.58 8.55
CA ALA A 114 33.21 20.53 9.31
C ALA A 114 34.43 20.71 8.40
N GLY A 115 34.41 20.14 7.20
CA GLY A 115 35.43 20.34 6.18
C GLY A 115 35.50 21.80 5.71
N ASP A 116 34.36 22.46 5.49
CA ASP A 116 34.29 23.86 5.08
C ASP A 116 34.89 24.78 6.16
N VAL A 117 34.59 24.52 7.44
CA VAL A 117 35.20 25.26 8.56
C VAL A 117 36.72 25.06 8.60
N ALA A 118 37.20 23.83 8.40
CA ALA A 118 38.64 23.54 8.39
C ALA A 118 39.34 24.22 7.20
N LEU A 119 38.72 24.21 6.02
CA LEU A 119 39.24 24.91 4.84
C LEU A 119 39.28 26.42 5.06
N GLN A 120 38.26 26.98 5.70
CA GLN A 120 38.21 28.40 6.00
C GLN A 120 39.30 28.80 7.01
N GLN A 121 39.54 27.97 8.04
CA GLN A 121 40.67 28.18 8.96
C GLN A 121 42.03 28.11 8.24
N GLN A 122 42.21 27.17 7.31
CA GLN A 122 43.43 27.11 6.48
C GLN A 122 43.58 28.36 5.61
N GLN A 123 42.49 28.85 5.02
CA GLN A 123 42.49 30.06 4.20
C GLN A 123 42.91 31.28 5.03
N ASP A 124 42.41 31.39 6.26
CA ASP A 124 42.74 32.48 7.19
C ASP A 124 44.21 32.42 7.63
N ASP A 125 44.73 31.22 7.96
CA ASP A 125 46.13 31.01 8.32
C ASP A 125 47.08 31.35 7.15
N ILE A 126 46.75 30.91 5.93
CA ILE A 126 47.51 31.27 4.73
C ILE A 126 47.50 32.79 4.51
N ASN A 127 46.34 33.45 4.68
CA ASN A 127 46.26 34.90 4.55
C ASN A 127 47.11 35.63 5.59
N GLN A 128 47.16 35.14 6.84
CA GLN A 128 48.05 35.68 7.87
C GLN A 128 49.51 35.51 7.47
N GLN A 129 49.94 34.31 7.05
CA GLN A 129 51.30 34.06 6.59
C GLN A 129 51.69 34.96 5.40
N VAL A 130 50.78 35.15 4.45
CA VAL A 130 51.01 36.04 3.30
C VAL A 130 51.19 37.48 3.75
N SER A 131 50.36 37.96 4.70
CA SER A 131 50.47 39.30 5.29
C SER A 131 51.80 39.49 6.00
N ASP A 132 52.21 38.52 6.81
CA ASP A 132 53.49 38.56 7.54
C ASP A 132 54.68 38.55 6.58
N HIS A 133 54.63 37.74 5.53
CA HIS A 133 55.64 37.73 4.47
C HIS A 133 55.66 39.01 3.64
N SER A 134 54.54 39.68 3.42
CA SER A 134 54.54 41.03 2.81
C SER A 134 55.19 42.05 3.73
N ALA A 135 54.85 42.04 5.02
CA ALA A 135 55.44 42.97 5.99
C ALA A 135 56.96 42.76 6.12
N GLN A 136 57.42 41.50 6.15
CA GLN A 136 58.85 41.18 6.10
C GLN A 136 59.52 41.67 4.81
N ARG A 137 58.88 41.46 3.65
CA ARG A 137 59.43 41.96 2.37
C ARG A 137 59.56 43.47 2.37
N ASP A 138 58.57 44.21 2.86
CA ASP A 138 58.60 45.67 2.94
C ASP A 138 59.69 46.14 3.90
N ALA A 139 59.84 45.49 5.06
CA ALA A 139 60.91 45.78 6.01
C ALA A 139 62.30 45.58 5.39
N VAL A 140 62.57 44.42 4.78
CA VAL A 140 63.84 44.13 4.10
C VAL A 140 64.09 45.08 2.94
N GLN A 141 63.06 45.45 2.18
CA GLN A 141 63.19 46.42 1.10
C GLN A 141 63.55 47.82 1.61
N SER A 142 62.98 48.23 2.75
CA SER A 142 63.32 49.50 3.40
C SER A 142 64.76 49.51 3.93
N GLU A 143 65.24 48.40 4.48
CA GLU A 143 66.64 48.26 4.92
C GLU A 143 67.59 48.33 3.73
N ASN A 144 67.30 47.61 2.65
CA ASN A 144 68.10 47.66 1.41
C ASN A 144 68.20 49.07 0.85
N GLN A 145 67.10 49.84 0.82
CA GLN A 145 67.11 51.24 0.38
C GLN A 145 68.00 52.11 1.29
N ARG A 146 67.90 51.94 2.62
CA ARG A 146 68.75 52.68 3.58
C ARG A 146 70.24 52.37 3.38
N VAL A 147 70.59 51.11 3.13
CA VAL A 147 71.97 50.68 2.86
C VAL A 147 72.48 51.32 1.55
N LEU A 148 71.66 51.33 0.50
CA LEU A 148 72.01 51.98 -0.76
C LEU A 148 72.22 53.49 -0.60
N ASP A 149 71.35 54.16 0.15
CA ASP A 149 71.49 55.60 0.45
C ASP A 149 72.76 55.90 1.27
N ALA A 150 73.08 55.05 2.24
CA ALA A 150 74.30 55.18 3.04
C ALA A 150 75.56 55.00 2.17
N LEU A 151 75.57 54.01 1.28
CA LEU A 151 76.66 53.80 0.32
C LEU A 151 76.81 54.98 -0.65
N ALA A 152 75.70 55.54 -1.14
CA ALA A 152 75.71 56.71 -2.02
C ALA A 152 76.34 57.94 -1.32
N LYS A 153 75.99 58.18 -0.05
CA LYS A 153 76.58 59.26 0.76
C LYS A 153 78.08 59.05 0.99
N LEU A 154 78.51 57.83 1.30
CA LEU A 154 79.93 57.52 1.47
C LEU A 154 80.72 57.79 0.18
N LYS A 155 80.19 57.36 -0.96
CA LYS A 155 80.82 57.63 -2.27
C LYS A 155 80.92 59.12 -2.58
N GLN A 156 79.91 59.92 -2.22
CA GLN A 156 79.95 61.37 -2.37
C GLN A 156 81.01 62.02 -1.46
N LEU A 157 81.13 61.57 -0.21
CA LEU A 157 82.15 62.05 0.72
C LEU A 157 83.56 61.73 0.25
N GLU A 158 83.77 60.52 -0.28
CA GLU A 158 85.06 60.11 -0.85
C GLU A 158 85.43 60.98 -2.05
N ALA A 159 84.48 61.23 -2.96
CA ALA A 159 84.68 62.11 -4.12
C ALA A 159 85.00 63.57 -3.72
N MET A 160 84.39 64.08 -2.65
CA MET A 160 84.73 65.41 -2.10
C MET A 160 86.08 65.45 -1.39
N SER A 161 86.55 64.33 -0.83
CA SER A 161 87.87 64.27 -0.18
C SER A 161 89.03 64.16 -1.17
N GLN A 162 88.76 63.76 -2.42
CA GLN A 162 89.75 63.61 -3.49
C GLN A 162 89.86 64.84 -4.40
N SER A 163 89.02 65.87 -4.25
CA SER A 163 89.11 67.16 -4.94
C SER A 163 89.79 68.21 -4.07
#